data_AF-A0A382LU94-F1
#
_entry.id   AF-A0A382LU94-F1
#
_cell.length_a   1.000
_cell.length_b   1.000
_cell.length_c   1.000
_cell.angle_alpha   90.00
_cell.angle_beta   90.00
_cell.angle_gamma   90.00
#
_symmetry.space_group_name_H-M   'P 1'
#
loop_
_entity.id
_entity.type
_entity.pdbx_description
1 polymer ?
#
loop_
_entity_poly.entity_id
_entity_poly.type
_entity_poly.pdbx_seq_one_letter_code
_entity_poly.pdbx_strand_id
1 'polypeptide(L)'
;MSEFENSQIVSYAVFFCTLVIVLLTLIPIIFPALYSSFFGMFTENLDPFELGYQSVFFIVSNVVIFGFGIAYYKKKIPSSLHELVEKIRTFEISKRVSIISLAVILVVYVGLSTPELFLDESSQWSDYSAVLIPALEIWPFGESDDVYIQEQNDRYVRMFLLDVSL
;
A
#
# COMPACT_ATOMS: atom_id res chain seq x y z
N MET A 1 25.59 34.07 -7.73
CA MET A 1 25.53 33.18 -6.55
C MET A 1 24.11 32.95 -6.01
N SER A 2 23.04 33.47 -6.65
CA SER A 2 21.65 33.35 -6.17
C SER A 2 20.83 32.20 -6.78
N GLU A 3 21.19 31.67 -7.96
CA GLU A 3 20.43 30.57 -8.58
C GLU A 3 20.61 29.21 -7.85
N PHE A 4 21.79 28.95 -7.28
CA PHE A 4 22.07 27.69 -6.58
C PHE A 4 21.44 27.59 -5.19
N GLU A 5 21.33 28.69 -4.44
CA GLU A 5 20.65 28.73 -3.13
C GLU A 5 19.15 28.48 -3.27
N ASN A 6 18.52 29.06 -4.30
CA ASN A 6 17.09 28.87 -4.54
C ASN A 6 16.77 27.40 -4.92
N SER A 7 17.68 26.74 -5.64
CA SER A 7 17.56 25.32 -5.99
C SER A 7 17.63 24.37 -4.78
N GLN A 8 18.49 24.66 -3.78
CA GLN A 8 18.58 23.83 -2.58
C GLN A 8 17.35 23.96 -1.68
N ILE A 9 16.87 25.19 -1.45
CA ILE A 9 15.67 25.43 -0.64
C ILE A 9 14.46 24.73 -1.25
N VAL A 10 14.28 24.84 -2.57
CA VAL A 10 13.21 24.15 -3.29
C VAL A 10 13.36 22.62 -3.19
N SER A 11 14.58 22.09 -3.33
CA SER A 11 14.83 20.65 -3.20
C SER A 11 14.47 20.12 -1.80
N TYR A 12 14.87 20.84 -0.74
CA TYR A 12 14.50 20.47 0.63
C TYR A 12 12.99 20.57 0.88
N ALA A 13 12.33 21.60 0.33
CA ALA A 13 10.88 21.75 0.45
C ALA A 13 10.14 20.57 -0.20
N VAL A 14 10.56 20.18 -1.42
CA VAL A 14 10.00 19.01 -2.13
C VAL A 14 10.30 17.72 -1.37
N PHE A 15 11.52 17.54 -0.88
CA PHE A 15 11.90 16.37 -0.10
C PHE A 15 11.06 16.24 1.18
N PHE A 16 10.88 17.32 1.94
CA PHE A 16 10.11 17.27 3.17
C PHE A 16 8.62 17.04 2.89
N CYS A 17 8.07 17.71 1.87
CA CYS A 17 6.67 17.51 1.46
C CYS A 17 6.41 16.04 1.06
N THR A 18 7.29 15.48 0.23
CA THR A 18 7.18 14.06 -0.17
C THR A 18 7.36 13.12 1.00
N LEU A 19 8.30 13.38 1.91
CA LEU A 19 8.48 12.58 3.12
C LEU A 19 7.23 12.58 4.01
N VAL A 20 6.60 13.73 4.22
CA VAL A 20 5.37 13.84 5.00
C VAL A 20 4.26 13.02 4.36
N ILE A 21 4.05 13.16 3.05
CA ILE A 21 3.02 12.39 2.33
C ILE A 21 3.30 10.88 2.45
N VAL A 22 4.54 10.45 2.24
CA VAL A 22 4.92 9.04 2.38
C VAL A 22 4.61 8.55 3.80
N LEU A 23 5.03 9.26 4.83
CA LEU A 23 4.74 8.87 6.22
C LEU A 23 3.23 8.78 6.48
N LEU A 24 2.44 9.73 5.99
CA LEU A 24 0.98 9.68 6.10
C LEU A 24 0.37 8.46 5.39
N THR A 25 0.92 8.04 4.25
CA THR A 25 0.45 6.83 3.55
C THR A 25 0.91 5.52 4.19
N LEU A 26 2.00 5.52 4.94
CA LEU A 26 2.51 4.33 5.61
C LEU A 26 1.81 4.05 6.95
N ILE A 27 1.25 5.09 7.59
CA ILE A 27 0.54 4.96 8.86
C ILE A 27 -0.60 3.92 8.80
N PRO A 28 -1.52 3.95 7.81
CA PRO A 28 -2.59 2.95 7.69
C PRO A 28 -2.11 1.52 7.46
N ILE A 29 -0.90 1.34 6.93
CA ILE A 29 -0.32 0.00 6.74
C ILE A 29 0.02 -0.62 8.10
N ILE A 30 0.44 0.22 9.07
CA ILE A 30 0.76 -0.22 10.43
C ILE A 30 -0.50 -0.26 11.29
N PHE A 31 -1.29 0.81 11.25
CA PHE A 31 -2.50 1.01 12.05
C PHE A 31 -3.69 1.34 11.13
N PRO A 32 -4.35 0.32 10.54
CA PRO A 32 -5.41 0.51 9.55
C PRO A 32 -6.59 1.33 10.09
N ALA A 33 -6.93 1.16 11.37
CA ALA A 33 -8.05 1.85 11.99
C ALA A 33 -7.73 3.30 12.41
N LEU A 34 -6.46 3.74 12.41
CA LEU A 34 -6.08 5.02 13.03
C LEU A 34 -6.80 6.23 12.43
N TYR A 35 -6.86 6.33 11.10
CA TYR A 35 -7.56 7.47 10.48
C TYR A 35 -9.07 7.34 10.65
N SER A 36 -9.63 6.15 10.49
CA SER A 36 -11.06 5.91 10.66
C SER A 36 -11.52 6.21 12.09
N SER A 37 -10.72 5.92 13.12
CA SER A 37 -11.08 6.19 14.51
C SER A 37 -11.11 7.68 14.86
N PHE A 38 -10.31 8.51 14.17
CA PHE A 38 -10.25 9.96 14.44
C PHE A 38 -11.09 10.80 13.48
N PHE A 39 -11.28 10.35 12.24
CA PHE A 39 -11.93 11.12 11.17
C PHE A 39 -13.12 10.41 10.52
N GLY A 40 -13.36 9.13 10.84
CA GLY A 40 -14.45 8.35 10.27
C GLY A 40 -15.82 8.71 10.89
N MET A 41 -16.88 8.39 10.15
CA MET A 41 -18.27 8.53 10.64
C MET A 41 -18.65 7.42 11.62
N PHE A 42 -18.07 6.23 11.48
CA PHE A 42 -18.35 5.04 12.28
C PHE A 42 -17.13 4.68 13.14
N THR A 43 -17.07 5.25 14.35
CA THR A 43 -15.90 5.12 15.25
C THR A 43 -16.14 4.20 16.44
N GLU A 44 -17.37 3.72 16.62
CA GLU A 44 -17.75 2.93 17.78
C GLU A 44 -16.96 1.60 17.81
N ASN A 45 -16.28 1.36 18.93
CA ASN A 45 -15.46 0.16 19.18
C ASN A 45 -14.19 -0.01 18.31
N LEU A 46 -13.72 1.03 17.62
CA LEU A 46 -12.44 0.97 16.90
C LEU A 46 -11.25 1.15 17.87
N ASP A 47 -10.29 0.22 17.83
CA ASP A 47 -8.98 0.43 18.45
C ASP A 47 -8.04 1.14 17.46
N PRO A 48 -7.70 2.43 17.68
CA PRO A 48 -6.80 3.19 16.80
C PRO A 48 -5.43 2.54 16.61
N PHE A 49 -4.97 1.72 17.56
CA PHE A 49 -3.65 1.10 17.56
C PHE A 49 -3.69 -0.39 17.26
N GLU A 50 -4.79 -0.89 16.70
CA GLU A 50 -4.84 -2.24 16.16
C GLU A 50 -3.78 -2.39 15.05
N LEU A 51 -2.92 -3.39 15.20
CA LEU A 51 -1.86 -3.67 14.23
C LEU A 51 -2.43 -4.39 13.01
N GLY A 52 -2.20 -3.81 11.82
CA GLY A 52 -2.56 -4.46 10.57
C GLY A 52 -1.84 -5.79 10.39
N TYR A 53 -2.45 -6.74 9.66
CA TYR A 53 -1.90 -8.08 9.43
C TYR A 53 -0.47 -8.07 8.85
N GLN A 54 -0.15 -7.10 7.98
CA GLN A 54 1.17 -6.95 7.35
C GLN A 54 2.12 -5.99 8.10
N SER A 55 1.68 -5.38 9.20
CA SER A 55 2.43 -4.34 9.92
C SER A 55 3.80 -4.82 10.40
N VAL A 56 3.87 -6.03 10.97
CA VAL A 56 5.11 -6.62 11.48
C VAL A 56 6.11 -6.84 10.36
N PHE A 57 5.68 -7.43 9.23
CA PHE A 57 6.55 -7.63 8.06
C PHE A 57 7.04 -6.30 7.50
N PHE A 58 6.17 -5.29 7.44
CA PHE A 58 6.51 -3.95 6.99
C PHE A 58 7.55 -3.28 7.89
N ILE A 59 7.35 -3.30 9.21
CA ILE A 59 8.27 -2.69 10.18
C ILE A 59 9.63 -3.40 10.15
N VAL A 60 9.62 -4.74 10.26
CA VAL A 60 10.85 -5.54 10.31
C VAL A 60 11.66 -5.37 9.02
N SER A 61 11.02 -5.45 7.85
CA SER A 61 11.72 -5.28 6.57
C SER A 61 12.35 -3.89 6.45
N ASN A 62 11.65 -2.83 6.84
CA ASN A 62 12.20 -1.47 6.84
C ASN A 62 13.36 -1.33 7.83
N VAL A 63 13.25 -1.86 9.06
CA VAL A 63 14.34 -1.86 10.04
C VAL A 63 15.57 -2.57 9.49
N VAL A 64 15.40 -3.71 8.82
CA VAL A 64 16.49 -4.45 8.18
C VAL A 64 17.12 -3.63 7.04
N ILE A 65 16.31 -3.05 6.15
CA ILE A 65 16.79 -2.26 5.01
C ILE A 65 17.55 -1.02 5.50
N PHE A 66 16.98 -0.24 6.42
CA PHE A 66 17.65 0.95 6.96
C PHE A 66 18.88 0.58 7.78
N GLY A 67 18.81 -0.48 8.59
CA GLY A 67 19.95 -0.99 9.35
C GLY A 67 21.10 -1.39 8.43
N PHE A 68 20.80 -2.13 7.35
CA PHE A 68 21.78 -2.49 6.33
C PHE A 68 22.34 -1.25 5.61
N GLY A 69 21.49 -0.30 5.22
CA GLY A 69 21.91 0.96 4.58
C GLY A 69 22.85 1.79 5.46
N ILE A 70 22.55 1.92 6.76
CA ILE A 70 23.42 2.62 7.72
C ILE A 70 24.75 1.87 7.90
N ALA A 71 24.72 0.54 7.99
CA ALA A 71 25.93 -0.27 8.12
C ALA A 71 26.81 -0.15 6.87
N TYR A 72 26.22 -0.15 5.67
CA TYR A 72 26.91 0.08 4.41
C TYR A 72 27.55 1.49 4.38
N TYR A 73 26.79 2.54 4.70
CA TYR A 73 27.30 3.92 4.72
C TYR A 73 28.46 4.09 5.70
N LYS A 74 28.38 3.46 6.88
CA LYS A 74 29.46 3.46 7.88
C LYS A 74 30.61 2.51 7.55
N LYS A 75 30.61 1.85 6.39
CA LYS A 75 31.60 0.84 5.97
C LYS A 75 31.80 -0.29 7.00
N LYS A 76 30.73 -0.64 7.73
CA LYS A 76 30.72 -1.68 8.77
C LYS A 76 30.32 -3.05 8.24
N ILE A 77 30.02 -3.17 6.95
CA ILE A 77 29.68 -4.45 6.32
C ILE A 77 30.95 -5.17 5.82
N PRO A 78 30.94 -6.52 5.73
CA PRO A 78 31.99 -7.30 5.09
C PRO A 78 32.35 -6.81 3.68
N SER A 79 33.63 -6.89 3.29
CA SER A 79 34.13 -6.46 1.98
C SER A 79 33.39 -7.12 0.82
N SER A 80 33.10 -8.42 0.91
CA SER A 80 32.35 -9.15 -0.12
C SER A 80 30.93 -8.61 -0.33
N LEU A 81 30.24 -8.18 0.74
CA LEU A 81 28.92 -7.57 0.64
C LEU A 81 29.00 -6.14 0.11
N HIS A 82 30.04 -5.39 0.48
CA HIS A 82 30.28 -4.05 -0.05
C HIS A 82 30.51 -4.08 -1.57
N GLU A 83 31.33 -4.99 -2.07
CA GLU A 83 31.58 -5.16 -3.51
C GLU A 83 30.30 -5.58 -4.26
N LEU A 84 29.48 -6.45 -3.67
CA LEU A 84 28.19 -6.85 -4.25
C LEU A 84 27.24 -5.65 -4.36
N VAL A 85 27.11 -4.84 -3.30
CA VAL A 85 26.27 -3.63 -3.30
C VAL A 85 26.76 -2.62 -4.34
N GLU A 86 28.07 -2.37 -4.43
CA GLU A 86 28.63 -1.48 -5.47
C GLU A 86 28.35 -2.02 -6.88
N LYS A 87 28.48 -3.33 -7.08
CA LYS A 87 28.18 -3.96 -8.36
C LYS A 87 26.70 -3.80 -8.75
N ILE A 88 25.76 -3.93 -7.81
CA ILE A 88 24.34 -3.67 -8.05
C ILE A 88 24.10 -2.19 -8.36
N ARG A 89 24.69 -1.27 -7.58
CA ARG A 89 24.49 0.18 -7.75
C ARG A 89 25.03 0.70 -9.07
N THR A 90 26.14 0.13 -9.54
CA THR A 90 26.78 0.47 -10.81
C THR A 90 26.27 -0.36 -11.99
N PHE A 91 25.34 -1.30 -11.73
CA PHE A 91 24.76 -2.12 -12.77
C PHE A 91 23.82 -1.29 -13.65
N GLU A 92 24.29 -0.95 -14.85
CA GLU A 92 23.48 -0.30 -15.86
C GLU A 92 22.82 -1.36 -16.75
N ILE A 93 21.49 -1.34 -16.79
CA ILE A 93 20.69 -2.20 -17.66
C ILE A 93 20.42 -1.47 -18.96
N SER A 94 20.76 -2.08 -20.10
CA SER A 94 20.41 -1.51 -21.39
C SER A 94 18.89 -1.38 -21.54
N LYS A 95 18.42 -0.32 -22.23
CA LYS A 95 16.99 -0.05 -22.43
C LYS A 95 16.20 -1.26 -22.96
N ARG A 96 16.79 -2.01 -23.91
CA ARG A 96 16.16 -3.20 -24.50
C ARG A 96 15.97 -4.31 -23.46
N VAL A 97 16.99 -4.57 -22.64
CA VAL A 97 16.94 -5.61 -21.60
C VAL A 97 15.94 -5.21 -20.51
N SER A 98 15.90 -3.94 -20.10
CA SER A 98 14.95 -3.46 -19.09
C SER A 98 13.49 -3.69 -19.50
N ILE A 99 13.13 -3.39 -20.76
CA ILE A 99 11.77 -3.62 -21.29
C ILE A 99 11.43 -5.11 -21.31
N ILE A 100 12.36 -5.97 -21.75
CA ILE A 100 12.15 -7.41 -21.77
C ILE A 100 11.95 -7.95 -20.36
N SER A 101 12.81 -7.55 -19.42
CA SER A 101 12.71 -7.96 -18.01
C SER A 101 11.37 -7.52 -17.39
N LEU A 102 10.94 -6.29 -17.65
CA LEU A 102 9.65 -5.79 -17.18
C LEU A 102 8.48 -6.61 -17.74
N ALA A 103 8.50 -6.92 -19.03
CA ALA A 103 7.47 -7.73 -19.66
C ALA A 103 7.42 -9.15 -19.06
N VAL A 104 8.58 -9.77 -18.81
CA VAL A 104 8.65 -11.09 -18.17
C VAL A 104 8.08 -11.07 -16.76
N ILE A 105 8.47 -10.08 -15.93
CA ILE A 105 7.94 -9.94 -14.57
C ILE A 105 6.43 -9.78 -14.61
N LEU A 106 5.91 -8.95 -15.52
CA LEU A 106 4.48 -8.71 -15.67
C LEU A 106 3.72 -9.96 -16.12
N VAL A 107 4.25 -10.72 -17.09
CA VAL A 107 3.64 -11.98 -17.54
C VAL A 107 3.59 -13.01 -16.41
N VAL A 108 4.67 -13.14 -15.64
CA VAL A 108 4.70 -14.05 -14.48
C VAL A 108 3.68 -13.62 -13.44
N TYR A 109 3.64 -12.32 -13.10
CA TYR A 109 2.67 -11.77 -12.16
C TYR A 109 1.22 -12.04 -12.60
N VAL A 110 0.87 -11.68 -13.84
CA VAL A 110 -0.47 -11.92 -14.39
C VAL A 110 -0.82 -13.40 -14.38
N GLY A 111 0.11 -14.27 -14.78
CA GLY A 111 -0.10 -15.72 -14.80
C GLY A 111 -0.36 -16.29 -13.40
N LEU A 112 0.38 -15.82 -12.40
CA LEU A 112 0.19 -16.23 -11.00
C LEU A 112 -1.10 -15.69 -10.38
N SER A 113 -1.54 -14.49 -10.76
CA SER A 113 -2.78 -13.88 -10.26
C SER A 113 -4.04 -14.28 -11.05
N THR A 114 -3.92 -14.90 -12.23
CA THR A 114 -5.07 -15.31 -13.06
C THR A 114 -6.08 -16.19 -12.31
N PRO A 115 -5.69 -17.16 -11.47
CA PRO A 115 -6.65 -17.97 -10.70
C PRO A 115 -7.55 -17.16 -9.77
N GLU A 116 -7.11 -15.99 -9.30
CA GLU A 116 -7.90 -15.13 -8.41
C GLU A 116 -9.20 -14.66 -9.06
N LEU A 117 -9.22 -14.51 -10.39
CA LEU A 117 -10.41 -14.12 -11.15
C LEU A 117 -11.52 -15.17 -11.19
N PHE A 118 -11.20 -16.42 -10.83
CA PHE A 118 -12.16 -17.53 -10.84
C PHE A 118 -12.58 -17.94 -9.42
N LEU A 119 -12.17 -17.19 -8.40
CA LEU A 119 -12.59 -17.43 -7.03
C LEU A 119 -14.06 -17.03 -6.85
N ASP A 120 -14.85 -17.95 -6.29
CA ASP A 120 -16.22 -17.66 -5.89
C ASP A 120 -16.21 -16.96 -4.52
N GLU A 121 -16.35 -15.63 -4.54
CA GLU A 121 -16.36 -14.79 -3.34
C GLU A 121 -17.41 -15.24 -2.31
N SER A 122 -18.56 -15.76 -2.76
CA SER A 122 -19.63 -16.20 -1.86
C SER A 122 -19.23 -17.38 -0.99
N SER A 123 -18.30 -18.20 -1.48
CA SER A 123 -17.73 -19.34 -0.76
C SER A 123 -16.51 -18.99 0.09
N GLN A 124 -15.79 -17.92 -0.29
CA GLN A 124 -14.52 -17.54 0.34
C GLN A 124 -14.70 -16.57 1.49
N TRP A 125 -15.69 -15.67 1.39
CA TRP A 125 -15.83 -14.53 2.30
C TRP A 125 -17.16 -14.58 3.03
N SER A 126 -17.11 -14.64 4.36
CA SER A 126 -18.31 -14.72 5.20
C SER A 126 -19.17 -13.45 5.16
N ASP A 127 -18.56 -12.31 4.88
CA ASP A 127 -19.22 -11.00 4.75
C ASP A 127 -19.90 -10.80 3.38
N TYR A 128 -19.60 -11.63 2.38
CA TYR A 128 -20.24 -11.54 1.06
C TYR A 128 -21.75 -11.61 1.16
N SER A 129 -22.27 -12.67 1.78
CA SER A 129 -23.73 -12.87 1.91
C SER A 129 -24.36 -12.05 3.04
N ALA A 130 -23.60 -11.76 4.09
CA ALA A 130 -24.13 -11.11 5.30
C ALA A 130 -24.09 -9.58 5.24
N VAL A 131 -23.14 -9.00 4.50
CA VAL A 131 -22.91 -7.54 4.45
C VAL A 131 -23.00 -7.03 3.02
N LEU A 132 -22.24 -7.62 2.08
CA LEU A 132 -22.11 -7.07 0.73
C LEU A 132 -23.40 -7.14 -0.09
N ILE A 133 -24.05 -8.30 -0.14
CA ILE A 133 -25.31 -8.48 -0.90
C ILE A 133 -26.43 -7.59 -0.33
N PRO A 134 -26.70 -7.58 1.00
CA PRO A 134 -27.69 -6.68 1.58
C PRO A 134 -27.38 -5.20 1.34
N ALA A 135 -26.11 -4.81 1.40
CA ALA A 135 -25.67 -3.46 1.07
C ALA A 135 -26.01 -3.09 -0.37
N LEU A 136 -25.72 -3.98 -1.32
CA LEU A 136 -25.98 -3.75 -2.75
C LEU A 136 -27.48 -3.65 -3.06
N GLU A 137 -28.31 -4.45 -2.42
CA GLU A 137 -29.76 -4.45 -2.63
C GLU A 137 -30.42 -3.11 -2.24
N ILE A 138 -29.93 -2.47 -1.18
CA ILE A 138 -30.48 -1.21 -0.67
C ILE A 138 -29.73 0.02 -1.22
N TRP A 139 -28.58 -0.15 -1.86
CA TRP A 139 -27.82 0.95 -2.45
C TRP A 139 -28.57 1.57 -3.66
N PRO A 140 -28.49 2.90 -3.92
CA PRO A 140 -27.71 3.91 -3.21
C PRO A 140 -28.46 4.69 -2.13
N PHE A 141 -29.77 4.47 -1.97
CA PHE A 141 -30.62 5.35 -1.15
C PHE A 141 -31.21 4.70 0.10
N GLY A 142 -30.96 3.40 0.31
CA GLY A 142 -31.45 2.67 1.46
C GLY A 142 -30.58 2.85 2.69
N GLU A 143 -31.22 2.71 3.85
CA GLU A 143 -30.60 2.81 5.18
C GLU A 143 -30.65 1.43 5.86
N SER A 144 -29.67 1.17 6.74
CA SER A 144 -29.60 -0.05 7.55
C SER A 144 -29.14 0.31 8.95
N ASP A 145 -29.68 -0.39 9.96
CA ASP A 145 -29.21 -0.28 11.35
C ASP A 145 -27.84 -0.98 11.55
N ASP A 146 -27.40 -1.80 10.58
CA ASP A 146 -26.10 -2.43 10.59
C ASP A 146 -25.04 -1.47 10.02
N VAL A 147 -24.11 -1.07 10.90
CA VAL A 147 -22.99 -0.17 10.58
C VAL A 147 -22.13 -0.71 9.43
N TYR A 148 -21.92 -2.02 9.33
CA TYR A 148 -21.08 -2.60 8.27
C TYR A 148 -21.74 -2.51 6.89
N ILE A 149 -23.07 -2.63 6.84
CA ILE A 149 -23.85 -2.43 5.60
C ILE A 149 -23.81 -0.95 5.21
N GLN A 150 -24.01 -0.06 6.18
CA GLN A 150 -23.99 1.38 5.94
C GLN A 150 -22.62 1.88 5.46
N GLU A 151 -21.53 1.32 6.01
CA GLU A 151 -20.16 1.57 5.56
C GLU A 151 -19.92 1.15 4.10
N GLN A 152 -20.52 0.05 3.64
CA GLN A 152 -20.41 -0.33 2.22
C GLN A 152 -21.17 0.67 1.35
N ASN A 153 -22.36 1.09 1.77
CA ASN A 153 -23.19 1.99 0.98
C ASN A 153 -22.57 3.37 0.77
N ASP A 154 -21.80 3.87 1.75
CA ASP A 154 -21.05 5.12 1.63
C ASP A 154 -19.87 5.02 0.64
N ARG A 155 -19.44 3.81 0.27
CA ARG A 155 -18.38 3.58 -0.73
C ARG A 155 -18.94 3.62 -2.15
N TYR A 156 -19.54 4.75 -2.54
CA TYR A 156 -20.25 4.93 -3.82
C TYR A 156 -19.50 4.40 -5.05
N VAL A 157 -18.20 4.68 -5.17
CA VAL A 157 -17.40 4.21 -6.33
C VAL A 157 -17.30 2.69 -6.35
N ARG A 158 -17.06 2.06 -5.19
CA ARG A 158 -16.97 0.60 -5.09
C ARG A 158 -18.32 -0.03 -5.39
N MET A 159 -19.39 0.46 -4.78
CA MET A 159 -20.74 -0.09 -4.95
C MET A 159 -21.21 0.03 -6.40
N PHE A 160 -20.97 1.17 -7.04
CA PHE A 160 -21.26 1.34 -8.47
C PHE A 160 -20.50 0.34 -9.34
N LEU A 161 -19.19 0.16 -9.12
CA LEU A 161 -18.39 -0.80 -9.89
C LEU A 161 -18.85 -2.24 -9.69
N LEU A 162 -19.29 -2.59 -8.49
CA LEU A 162 -19.82 -3.91 -8.18
C LEU A 162 -21.18 -4.15 -8.87
N ASP A 163 -22.10 -3.20 -8.76
CA ASP A 163 -23.43 -3.27 -9.37
C ASP A 163 -23.37 -3.48 -10.89
N VAL A 164 -22.46 -2.78 -11.58
CA VAL A 164 -22.28 -2.94 -13.04
C VAL A 164 -21.50 -4.20 -13.43
N SER A 165 -20.85 -4.88 -12.47
CA SER A 165 -20.02 -6.08 -12.72
C SER A 165 -20.73 -7.41 -12.48
N LEU A 166 -21.88 -7.38 -11.78
CA LEU A 166 -22.77 -8.51 -11.52
C LEU A 166 -23.70 -8.79 -12.71
#